data_AF-A0A536H5T2-F1
#
_entry.id   AF-A0A536H5T2-F1
#
_cell.length_a   1.000
_cell.length_b   1.000
_cell.length_c   1.000
_cell.angle_alpha   90.00
_cell.angle_beta   90.00
_cell.angle_gamma   90.00
#
_symmetry.space_group_name_H-M   'P 1'
#
loop_
_entity.id
_entity.type
_entity.pdbx_description
1 polymer ?
#
loop_
_entity_poly.entity_id
_entity_poly.type
_entity_poly.pdbx_seq_one_letter_code
_entity_poly.pdbx_strand_id
1 'polypeptide(L)' 'IQTTQAQVSGTVTATLFHGTIDLDARQSDHSLFFPEIRGLQSRSFNQQLCGPAAQIAGLPWEVLSRRMSKVSH' A
#
# COMPACT_ATOMS: atom_id res chain seq x y z
N ILE A 1 21.33 3.42 3.19
CA ILE A 1 20.69 4.07 4.36
C ILE A 1 20.55 5.57 4.14
N GLN A 2 21.62 6.30 3.81
CA GLN A 2 21.54 7.77 3.66
C GLN A 2 20.46 8.25 2.69
N THR A 3 20.42 7.71 1.46
CA THR A 3 19.41 8.10 0.46
C THR A 3 17.98 7.78 0.91
N THR A 4 17.77 6.63 1.56
CA THR A 4 16.43 6.21 2.00
C THR A 4 15.95 6.97 3.22
N GLN A 5 16.85 7.59 4.00
CA GLN A 5 16.50 8.45 5.14
C GLN A 5 16.23 9.91 4.74
N ALA A 6 16.44 10.28 3.47
CA ALA A 6 16.37 11.67 3.03
C ALA A 6 15.02 12.36 3.30
N GLN A 7 13.92 11.61 3.39
CA GLN A 7 12.57 12.11 3.67
C GLN A 7 11.97 11.50 4.95
N VAL A 8 12.78 10.77 5.73
CA VAL A 8 12.32 10.13 6.97
C VAL A 8 12.41 11.17 8.09
N SER A 9 11.32 11.91 8.28
CA SER A 9 11.16 12.89 9.35
C SER A 9 9.73 12.84 9.90
N GLY A 10 9.53 13.32 11.12
CA GLY A 10 8.22 13.42 11.76
C GLY A 10 8.24 13.06 13.24
N THR A 11 7.06 13.08 13.85
CA THR A 11 6.85 12.76 15.26
C THR A 11 5.96 11.54 15.39
N VAL A 12 6.31 10.66 16.33
CA VAL A 12 5.51 9.49 16.72
C VAL A 12 5.16 9.63 18.19
N THR A 13 3.88 9.46 18.53
CA THR A 13 3.41 9.38 19.92
C THR A 13 3.33 7.90 20.30
N ALA A 14 3.95 7.54 21.43
CA ALA A 14 3.97 6.17 21.90
C ALA A 14 3.64 6.09 23.39
N THR A 15 2.86 5.08 23.75
CA THR A 15 2.56 4.72 25.13
C THR A 15 3.48 3.58 25.58
N LEU A 16 4.14 3.79 26.72
CA LEU A 16 5.03 2.81 27.33
C LEU A 16 4.35 2.23 28.56
N PHE A 17 4.08 0.92 28.56
CA PHE A 17 3.36 0.29 29.67
C PHE A 17 3.82 -1.15 29.89
N HIS A 18 4.27 -1.49 31.10
CA HIS A 18 4.67 -2.87 31.46
C HIS A 18 5.65 -3.55 30.47
N GLY A 19 6.56 -2.78 29.88
CA GLY A 19 7.52 -3.28 28.91
C GLY A 19 6.99 -3.38 27.47
N THR A 20 5.76 -2.94 27.20
CA THR A 20 5.23 -2.74 25.84
C THR A 20 5.45 -1.31 25.37
N ILE A 21 5.47 -1.15 24.04
CA ILE A 21 5.48 0.13 23.34
C ILE A 21 4.34 0.09 22.34
N ASP A 22 3.32 0.90 22.57
CA ASP A 22 2.18 1.05 21.66
C ASP A 22 2.30 2.37 20.91
N LEU A 23 2.15 2.37 19.59
CA LEU A 23 2.24 3.58 18.77
C LEU A 23 0.85 4.14 18.51
N ASP A 24 0.54 5.27 19.13
CA ASP A 24 -0.81 5.84 19.14
C ASP A 24 -1.05 6.77 17.93
N ALA A 25 -0.04 7.57 17.57
CA ALA A 25 -0.16 8.57 16.51
C ALA A 25 1.16 8.83 15.80
N ARG A 26 1.06 9.35 14.57
CA ARG A 26 2.19 9.76 13.73
C ARG A 26 1.83 10.99 12.92
N GLN A 27 2.80 11.88 12.74
CA GLN A 27 2.67 13.08 11.92
C GLN A 27 3.99 13.38 11.21
N SER A 28 3.91 13.77 9.95
CA SER A 28 5.06 14.18 9.14
C SER A 28 4.62 15.06 7.98
N ASP A 29 5.37 16.11 7.69
CA ASP A 29 5.19 16.94 6.51
C ASP A 29 5.65 16.23 5.22
N HIS A 30 6.43 15.15 5.36
CA HIS A 30 6.84 14.25 4.26
C HIS A 30 6.00 12.97 4.23
N SER A 31 4.83 12.98 4.88
CA SER A 31 3.91 11.84 4.88
C SER A 31 3.43 11.51 3.46
N LEU A 32 3.58 10.25 3.06
CA LEU A 32 2.94 9.71 1.86
C LEU A 32 1.49 9.23 2.13
N PHE A 33 1.02 9.32 3.37
CA PHE A 33 -0.35 9.01 3.73
C PHE A 33 -1.26 10.21 3.44
N PHE A 34 -2.20 10.03 2.50
CA PHE A 34 -3.17 11.03 2.09
C PHE A 34 -4.60 10.51 2.37
N PRO A 35 -5.25 10.94 3.47
CA PRO A 35 -6.53 10.39 3.93
C PRO A 35 -7.64 10.44 2.89
N GLU A 36 -7.65 11.46 2.05
CA GLU A 36 -8.69 11.73 1.07
C GLU A 36 -8.73 10.64 -0.01
N ILE A 37 -7.59 10.06 -0.40
CA ILE A 37 -7.56 8.93 -1.34
C ILE A 37 -8.20 7.67 -0.73
N ARG A 38 -8.13 7.50 0.60
CA ARG A 38 -8.76 6.36 1.28
C ARG A 38 -10.25 6.56 1.51
N GLY A 39 -10.71 7.80 1.65
CA GLY A 39 -12.09 8.09 2.06
C GLY A 39 -13.13 7.61 1.06
N LEU A 40 -14.09 6.79 1.51
CA LEU A 40 -15.20 6.30 0.68
C LEU A 40 -16.12 7.42 0.21
N GLN A 41 -16.19 8.51 0.98
CA GLN A 41 -16.99 9.70 0.70
C GLN A 41 -16.28 10.69 -0.24
N SER A 42 -14.98 10.48 -0.49
CA SER A 42 -14.16 11.36 -1.32
C SER A 42 -14.13 10.87 -2.77
N ARG A 43 -14.02 11.81 -3.71
CA ARG A 43 -13.83 11.52 -5.15
C ARG A 43 -12.35 11.46 -5.56
N SER A 44 -11.42 11.40 -4.60
CA SER A 44 -9.98 11.51 -4.88
C SER A 44 -9.41 10.25 -5.54
N PHE A 45 -9.86 9.06 -5.14
CA PHE A 45 -9.41 7.81 -5.76
C PHE A 45 -10.29 7.40 -6.94
N ASN A 46 -9.68 7.27 -8.12
CA ASN A 46 -10.39 6.84 -9.33
C ASN A 46 -10.51 5.30 -9.39
N GLN A 47 -11.61 4.78 -8.84
CA GLN A 47 -11.90 3.34 -8.80
C GLN A 47 -12.06 2.70 -10.19
N GLN A 48 -12.39 3.48 -11.23
CA GLN A 48 -12.58 2.95 -12.58
C GLN A 48 -11.27 2.38 -13.16
N LEU A 49 -10.11 2.86 -12.67
CA LEU A 49 -8.80 2.37 -13.09
C LEU A 49 -8.44 1.01 -12.47
N CYS A 50 -9.10 0.60 -11.38
CA CYS A 50 -8.75 -0.63 -10.67
C CYS A 50 -8.98 -1.88 -11.51
N GLY A 51 -10.07 -1.95 -12.28
CA GLY A 51 -10.38 -3.10 -13.14
C GLY A 51 -9.28 -3.37 -14.18
N PRO A 52 -8.96 -2.41 -15.05
CA PRO A 52 -7.88 -2.54 -16.02
C PRO A 52 -6.51 -2.83 -15.37
N ALA A 53 -6.19 -2.17 -14.26
CA ALA A 53 -4.93 -2.40 -13.55
C ALA A 53 -4.82 -3.84 -13.01
N ALA A 54 -5.89 -4.35 -12.39
CA ALA A 54 -5.95 -5.72 -11.90
C ALA A 54 -5.87 -6.74 -13.04
N GLN A 55 -6.54 -6.47 -14.16
CA GLN A 55 -6.48 -7.32 -15.35
C GLN A 55 -5.03 -7.44 -15.85
N ILE A 56 -4.35 -6.32 -16.09
CA ILE A 56 -2.97 -6.31 -16.57
C ILE A 56 -2.02 -7.03 -15.59
N ALA A 57 -2.15 -6.74 -14.29
CA ALA A 57 -1.35 -7.39 -13.26
C ALA A 57 -1.60 -8.91 -13.18
N GLY A 58 -2.80 -9.36 -13.54
CA GLY A 58 -3.19 -10.78 -13.58
C GLY A 58 -2.71 -11.54 -14.82
N LEU A 59 -2.46 -10.85 -15.94
CA LEU A 59 -2.12 -11.48 -17.22
C LEU A 59 -0.97 -12.49 -17.14
N PRO A 60 0.17 -12.22 -16.46
CA PRO A 60 1.27 -13.20 -16.40
C PRO A 60 0.84 -14.52 -15.78
N TRP A 61 -0.01 -14.48 -14.74
CA TRP A 61 -0.50 -15.66 -14.04
C TRP A 61 -1.53 -16.43 -14.85
N GLU A 62 -2.40 -15.71 -15.57
CA GLU A 62 -3.36 -16.30 -16.48
C GLU A 62 -2.65 -17.05 -17.63
N VAL A 63 -1.57 -16.49 -18.17
CA VAL A 63 -0.77 -17.15 -19.22
C VAL A 63 -0.13 -18.44 -18.67
N LEU A 64 0.47 -18.38 -17.49
CA LEU A 64 1.08 -19.55 -16.84
C LEU A 64 0.05 -20.64 -16.57
N SER A 65 -1.12 -20.30 -16.05
CA SER A 65 -2.18 -21.28 -15.75
C SER A 65 -2.69 -21.96 -17.03
N ARG A 66 -2.98 -21.18 -18.08
CA ARG A 66 -3.39 -21.70 -19.39
C ARG A 66 -2.31 -22.61 -20.01
N ARG A 67 -1.03 -22.26 -19.85
CA ARG A 67 0.08 -23.12 -20.30
C ARG A 67 0.10 -24.44 -19.54
N MET A 68 -0.01 -24.40 -18.21
CA MET A 68 -0.02 -25.61 -17.37
C MET A 68 -1.16 -26.54 -17.76
N SER A 69 -2.39 -26.03 -17.94
CA SER A 69 -3.53 -26.83 -18.39
C SER A 69 -3.31 -27.50 -19.75
N LYS A 70 -2.55 -26.89 -20.65
CA LYS A 70 -2.22 -27.47 -21.96
C LYS A 70 -1.14 -28.55 -21.91
N VAL A 71 -0.22 -28.46 -20.95
CA VAL A 71 0.90 -29.41 -20.80
C VAL A 71 0.51 -30.63 -19.94
N SER A 72 -0.49 -30.49 -19.07
CA SER A 72 -1.02 -31.58 -18.23
C SER A 72 -1.94 -32.56 -18.95
N HIS A 73 -2.22 -32.33 -20.24
CA HIS A 73 -3.00 -33.19 -21.13
C HIS A 73 -2.08 -33.90 -22.11
#